data_AF-A0A969FKH9-F1
#
_entry.id   AF-A0A969FKH9-F1
#
_cell.length_a   1.000
_cell.length_b   1.000
_cell.length_c   1.000
_cell.angle_alpha   90.00
_cell.angle_beta   90.00
_cell.angle_gamma   90.00
#
_symmetry.space_group_name_H-M   'P 1'
#
loop_
_entity.id
_entity.type
_entity.pdbx_description
1 polymer ?
#
loop_
_entity_poly.entity_id
_entity_poly.type
_entity_poly.pdbx_seq_one_letter_code
_entity_poly.pdbx_strand_id
1 'polypeptide(L)'
;MGLDEEIAAFIDQTSLELASGEAIVLYTDGITEAENVEGQMYGIERLLEVLRHHSHRHADEIRHAVITDVKTFIGFNTMYDDITFVVLKQR
;
A
#
# COMPACT_ATOMS: atom_id res chain seq x y z
N MET A 1 -20.16 -0.38 9.85
CA MET A 1 -19.99 1.07 10.09
C MET A 1 -21.24 1.61 10.75
N GLY A 2 -21.15 2.11 11.99
CA GLY A 2 -22.24 2.81 12.70
C GLY A 2 -22.15 4.31 12.39
N LEU A 3 -23.26 4.98 12.05
CA LEU A 3 -24.29 5.54 12.95
C LEU A 3 -23.84 6.78 13.74
N ASP A 4 -23.00 7.63 13.15
CA ASP A 4 -22.95 9.05 13.53
C ASP A 4 -23.24 9.88 12.29
N GLU A 5 -24.26 10.74 12.37
CA GLU A 5 -24.61 11.64 11.26
C GLU A 5 -23.54 12.73 11.07
N GLU A 6 -22.75 12.99 12.12
CA GLU A 6 -21.75 14.05 12.18
C GLU A 6 -20.33 13.48 12.33
N ILE A 7 -19.75 13.01 11.22
CA ILE A 7 -18.36 12.51 11.21
C ILE A 7 -17.32 13.60 10.95
N ALA A 8 -17.74 14.87 10.81
CA ALA A 8 -16.86 15.97 10.43
C ALA A 8 -15.65 16.13 11.38
N ALA A 9 -15.84 15.86 12.67
CA ALA A 9 -14.77 15.90 13.68
C ALA A 9 -13.72 14.78 13.51
N PHE A 10 -14.02 13.74 12.73
CA PHE A 10 -13.14 12.60 12.44
C PHE A 10 -12.59 12.62 11.01
N ILE A 11 -12.95 13.62 10.20
CA ILE A 11 -12.41 13.81 8.86
C ILE A 11 -11.23 14.76 8.96
N ASP A 12 -10.07 14.29 8.51
CA ASP A 12 -8.92 15.13 8.24
C ASP A 12 -8.71 15.26 6.73
N GLN A 13 -8.24 16.42 6.28
CA GLN A 13 -7.94 16.69 4.88
C GLN A 13 -6.54 17.26 4.75
N THR A 14 -5.71 16.59 3.94
CA THR A 14 -4.41 17.09 3.52
C THR A 14 -4.44 17.40 2.03
N SER A 15 -3.76 18.48 1.64
CA SER A 15 -3.49 18.81 0.24
C SER A 15 -1.98 18.81 0.00
N LEU A 16 -1.56 18.19 -1.10
CA LEU A 16 -0.17 18.05 -1.46
C LEU A 16 -0.02 18.30 -2.97
N GLU A 17 0.94 19.14 -3.33
CA GLU A 17 1.36 19.33 -4.72
C GLU A 17 2.39 18.27 -5.09
N LEU A 18 2.19 17.59 -6.24
CA LEU A 18 3.13 16.60 -6.75
C LEU A 18 3.99 17.20 -7.86
N ALA A 19 5.30 17.14 -7.68
CA ALA A 19 6.24 17.46 -8.75
C ALA A 19 6.31 16.31 -9.78
N SER A 20 6.73 16.63 -11.01
CA SER A 20 6.95 15.61 -12.04
C SER A 20 7.94 14.55 -11.54
N GLY A 21 7.55 13.29 -11.67
CA GLY A 21 8.30 12.14 -11.19
C GLY A 21 7.96 11.69 -9.77
N GLU A 22 7.20 12.47 -8.98
CA GLU A 22 6.75 12.05 -7.64
C GLU A 22 5.57 11.08 -7.71
N ALA A 23 5.45 10.26 -6.66
CA ALA A 23 4.39 9.27 -6.54
C ALA A 23 3.79 9.25 -5.14
N ILE A 24 2.47 9.07 -5.07
CA ILE A 24 1.72 8.78 -3.84
C ILE A 24 1.26 7.34 -3.92
N VAL A 25 1.44 6.62 -2.81
CA VAL A 25 0.89 5.28 -2.63
C VAL A 25 -0.04 5.29 -1.43
N LEU A 26 -1.29 4.92 -1.67
CA LEU A 26 -2.31 4.73 -0.63
C LEU A 26 -2.56 3.24 -0.49
N TYR A 27 -2.64 2.71 0.73
CA TYR A 27 -2.82 1.28 0.97
C TYR A 27 -3.71 1.06 2.20
N THR A 28 -4.33 -0.13 2.26
CA THR A 28 -4.99 -0.65 3.48
C THR A 28 -4.04 -1.54 4.27
N ASP A 29 -4.30 -1.69 5.56
CA ASP A 29 -3.56 -2.54 6.49
C ASP A 29 -3.41 -3.99 6.02
N GLY A 30 -4.34 -4.52 5.23
CA GLY A 30 -4.23 -5.85 4.60
C GLY A 30 -2.92 -6.11 3.84
N ILE A 31 -2.20 -5.09 3.34
CA ILE A 31 -0.82 -5.28 2.83
C ILE A 31 0.18 -5.53 3.96
N THR A 32 0.19 -4.66 4.95
CA THR A 32 1.21 -4.67 6.01
C THR A 32 1.00 -5.80 7.00
N GLU A 33 -0.24 -6.25 7.18
CA GLU A 33 -0.63 -7.36 8.05
C GLU A 33 -0.59 -8.71 7.33
N ALA A 34 -0.27 -8.75 6.04
CA ALA A 34 -0.13 -10.01 5.31
C ALA A 34 0.98 -10.89 5.94
N GLU A 35 0.64 -12.13 6.31
CA GLU A 35 1.56 -13.02 7.03
C GLU A 35 2.17 -14.08 6.11
N ASN A 36 3.47 -14.33 6.29
CA ASN A 36 4.14 -15.48 5.70
C ASN A 36 3.86 -16.78 6.48
N VAL A 37 4.41 -17.91 6.00
CA VAL A 37 4.23 -19.24 6.61
C VAL A 37 4.81 -19.36 8.03
N GLU A 38 5.66 -18.43 8.45
CA GLU A 38 6.24 -18.36 9.79
C GLU A 38 5.41 -17.47 10.73
N GLY A 39 4.29 -16.90 10.26
CA GLY A 39 3.46 -15.95 11.00
C GLY A 39 4.09 -14.55 11.13
N GLN A 40 5.07 -14.22 10.28
CA GLN A 40 5.65 -12.88 10.25
C GLN A 40 4.85 -11.98 9.33
N MET A 41 4.48 -10.80 9.81
CA MET A 41 3.82 -9.77 9.01
C MET A 41 4.76 -9.15 7.97
N TYR A 42 4.22 -8.77 6.82
CA TYR A 42 4.95 -8.12 5.73
C TYR A 42 5.58 -6.80 6.16
N GLY A 43 4.84 -6.00 6.92
CA GLY A 43 5.32 -4.76 7.54
C GLY A 43 5.46 -3.58 6.58
N ILE A 44 5.50 -2.38 7.17
CA ILE A 44 5.61 -1.12 6.42
C ILE A 44 7.02 -0.90 5.87
N GLU A 45 8.04 -1.37 6.58
CA GLU A 45 9.45 -1.21 6.20
C GLU A 45 9.74 -1.89 4.85
N ARG A 46 9.24 -3.12 4.67
CA ARG A 46 9.38 -3.87 3.42
C ARG A 46 8.63 -3.21 2.27
N LEU A 47 7.40 -2.74 2.52
CA LEU A 47 6.63 -1.98 1.53
C LEU A 47 7.42 -0.75 1.06
N LEU A 48 7.96 0.02 1.99
CA LEU A 48 8.77 1.20 1.70
C LEU A 48 10.04 0.87 0.92
N GLU A 49 10.70 -0.25 1.21
CA GLU A 49 11.87 -0.71 0.46
C GLU A 49 11.53 -0.98 -1.02
N VAL A 50 10.47 -1.75 -1.27
CA VAL A 50 10.00 -2.05 -2.64
C VAL A 50 9.64 -0.76 -3.38
N LEU A 51 8.87 0.12 -2.75
CA LEU A 51 8.45 1.40 -3.33
C LEU A 51 9.63 2.31 -3.64
N ARG A 52 10.61 2.44 -2.74
CA ARG A 52 11.82 3.24 -2.96
C ARG A 52 12.63 2.71 -4.14
N HIS A 53 12.82 1.39 -4.20
CA HIS A 53 13.57 0.74 -5.28
C HIS A 53 12.91 0.96 -6.66
N HIS A 54 11.57 1.02 -6.70
CA HIS A 54 10.80 1.13 -7.95
C HIS A 54 10.27 2.55 -8.23
N SER A 55 10.57 3.52 -7.37
CA SER A 55 10.02 4.89 -7.40
C SER A 55 10.19 5.61 -8.74
N HIS A 56 11.26 5.31 -9.48
CA HIS A 56 11.57 5.89 -10.79
C HIS A 56 10.73 5.32 -11.95
N ARG A 57 10.01 4.22 -11.74
CA ARG A 57 9.24 3.50 -12.78
C ARG A 57 7.83 4.06 -12.95
N HIS A 58 7.12 3.62 -13.98
CA HIS A 58 5.72 3.97 -14.16
C HIS A 58 4.82 3.33 -13.07
N ALA A 59 3.68 3.95 -12.80
CA ALA A 59 2.75 3.48 -11.76
C ALA A 59 2.35 2.00 -11.92
N ASP A 60 2.18 1.54 -13.17
CA ASP A 60 1.85 0.14 -13.49
C ASP A 60 2.95 -0.85 -13.06
N GLU A 61 4.21 -0.45 -13.26
CA GLU A 61 5.39 -1.23 -12.89
C GLU A 61 5.61 -1.25 -11.38
N ILE A 62 5.37 -0.10 -10.70
CA ILE A 62 5.37 -0.03 -9.23
C ILE A 62 4.29 -0.96 -8.67
N ARG A 63 3.07 -0.91 -9.22
CA ARG A 63 1.98 -1.81 -8.82
C ARG A 63 2.38 -3.27 -8.98
N HIS A 64 2.98 -3.63 -10.11
CA HIS A 64 3.40 -5.01 -10.37
C HIS A 64 4.48 -5.47 -9.39
N ALA A 65 5.45 -4.60 -9.08
CA ALA A 65 6.51 -4.89 -8.12
C ALA A 65 5.98 -5.16 -6.71
N VAL A 66 5.08 -4.31 -6.21
CA VAL A 66 4.44 -4.49 -4.89
C VAL A 66 3.65 -5.79 -4.84
N ILE A 67 2.80 -6.07 -5.84
CA ILE A 67 2.01 -7.31 -5.89
C ILE A 67 2.92 -8.54 -5.90
N THR A 68 3.99 -8.50 -6.70
CA THR A 68 4.92 -9.63 -6.81
C THR A 68 5.65 -9.88 -5.50
N ASP A 69 6.12 -8.82 -4.85
CA ASP A 69 6.86 -8.94 -3.60
C ASP A 69 5.97 -9.47 -2.47
N VAL A 70 4.76 -8.93 -2.31
CA VAL A 70 3.80 -9.41 -1.30
C VAL A 70 3.43 -10.87 -1.55
N LYS A 71 3.10 -11.25 -2.78
CA LYS A 71 2.80 -12.65 -3.13
C LYS A 71 3.97 -13.59 -2.86
N THR A 72 5.19 -13.13 -3.13
CA THR A 72 6.39 -13.90 -2.85
C THR A 72 6.60 -14.08 -1.35
N PHE A 73 6.33 -13.04 -0.56
CA PHE A 73 6.47 -13.08 0.89
C PHE A 73 5.45 -14.01 1.56
N ILE A 74 4.16 -13.91 1.21
CA ILE A 74 3.12 -14.78 1.78
C ILE A 74 3.28 -16.25 1.35
N GLY A 75 3.88 -16.48 0.17
CA GLY A 75 4.08 -17.80 -0.40
C GLY A 75 2.77 -18.54 -0.64
N PHE A 76 2.61 -19.70 -0.02
CA PHE A 76 1.39 -20.53 -0.10
C PHE A 76 0.40 -20.25 1.03
N ASN A 77 0.66 -19.26 1.88
CA ASN A 77 -0.22 -18.96 3.01
C ASN A 77 -1.57 -18.39 2.53
N THR A 78 -2.61 -18.60 3.34
CA THR A 78 -3.93 -18.04 3.04
C THR A 78 -3.92 -16.55 3.39
N MET A 79 -4.37 -15.71 2.46
CA MET A 79 -4.61 -14.31 2.78
C MET A 79 -5.83 -14.20 3.70
N TYR A 80 -5.64 -13.56 4.84
CA TYR A 80 -6.69 -13.37 5.84
C TYR A 80 -7.55 -12.13 5.59
N ASP A 81 -7.02 -11.13 4.88
CA ASP A 81 -7.67 -9.85 4.58
C ASP A 81 -7.46 -9.42 3.12
N ASP A 82 -8.27 -8.47 2.65
CA ASP A 82 -8.22 -7.94 1.29
C ASP A 82 -7.03 -6.97 1.09
N ILE A 83 -6.18 -7.27 0.12
CA ILE A 83 -5.08 -6.38 -0.27
C ILE A 83 -5.56 -5.30 -1.23
N THR A 84 -5.56 -4.05 -0.78
CA THR A 84 -5.91 -2.89 -1.59
C THR A 84 -4.82 -1.81 -1.53
N PHE A 85 -4.41 -1.31 -2.69
CA PHE A 85 -3.57 -0.12 -2.79
C PHE A 85 -3.74 0.61 -4.12
N VAL A 86 -3.36 1.89 -4.13
CA VAL A 86 -3.44 2.79 -5.28
C VAL A 86 -2.09 3.47 -5.46
N VAL A 87 -1.60 3.51 -6.71
CA VAL A 87 -0.38 4.25 -7.08
C VAL A 87 -0.76 5.41 -7.99
N LEU A 88 -0.52 6.62 -7.52
CA LEU A 88 -0.65 7.85 -8.29
C LEU A 88 0.77 8.34 -8.61
N LYS A 89 1.06 8.63 -9.88
CA LYS A 89 2.38 9.15 -10.28
C LYS A 89 2.23 10.34 -11.21
N GLN A 90 2.82 11.45 -10.82
CA GLN A 90 2.84 12.66 -11.64
C GLN A 90 3.85 12.48 -12.77
N ARG A 91 3.38 12.70 -14.00
CA ARG A 91 4.21 12.72 -15.20
C ARG A 91 4.66 14.15 -15.47
#